data_AF-A0A7C6S717-F1
#
_entry.id   AF-A0A7C6S717-F1
#
_cell.length_a   1.000
_cell.length_b   1.000
_cell.length_c   1.000
_cell.angle_alpha   90.00
_cell.angle_beta   90.00
_cell.angle_gamma   90.00
#
_symmetry.space_group_name_H-M   'P 1'
#
loop_
_entity.id
_entity.type
_entity.pdbx_description
1 polymer ?
#
loop_
_entity_poly.entity_id
_entity_poly.type
_entity_poly.pdbx_seq_one_letter_code
_entity_poly.pdbx_strand_id
1 'polypeptide(L)'
;MALVKLRKASFVLVCLLIILLLWPGQAFLAGKGVQSEFAGGSGTEDDPYLIATAQQLAQVNNYLDACFKLIADINLDLAPYNRGKGWEPIGSGDEPFTGSFDGNGRIIRTLYINREDEDCIGLFGVTGLGSSLRSIKLEEVKIRGRNYVGGLVGLIYEGNIDDCYVSGTVRGEKDTGGLVGLASCIIRNCYTNCTVGGADNAGGIAGSNWGTLTGSYAAGQVTGREAVGGLVGC
;
A
#
# COMPACT_ATOMS: atom_id res chain seq x y z
N MET A 1 10.25 -30.27 76.19
CA MET A 1 11.40 -29.53 76.75
C MET A 1 12.29 -29.20 75.54
N ALA A 2 12.35 -28.00 74.97
CA ALA A 2 12.19 -26.66 75.53
C ALA A 2 11.46 -25.74 74.54
N LEU A 3 10.67 -24.84 75.09
CA LEU A 3 9.92 -23.78 74.43
C LEU A 3 10.56 -22.45 74.88
N VAL A 4 10.75 -21.56 73.89
CA VAL A 4 10.93 -20.10 74.01
C VAL A 4 12.30 -19.55 74.46
N LYS A 5 12.98 -18.89 73.50
CA LYS A 5 13.50 -17.52 73.66
C LYS A 5 13.69 -16.84 72.29
N LEU A 6 12.80 -15.88 71.98
CA LEU A 6 12.97 -14.87 70.94
C LEU A 6 14.14 -13.93 71.27
N ARG A 7 14.84 -13.44 70.23
CA ARG A 7 15.07 -12.00 69.92
C ARG A 7 16.38 -11.78 69.14
N LYS A 8 16.24 -11.17 67.95
CA LYS A 8 17.14 -10.19 67.27
C LYS A 8 17.16 -10.41 65.74
N ALA A 9 16.04 -10.14 65.09
CA ALA A 9 15.99 -9.83 63.65
C ALA A 9 15.31 -8.46 63.51
N SER A 10 16.05 -7.40 63.83
CA SER A 10 15.63 -6.01 63.67
C SER A 10 16.88 -5.18 63.69
N PHE A 11 17.43 -4.90 62.51
CA PHE A 11 18.21 -3.70 62.21
C PHE A 11 18.56 -3.59 60.71
N VAL A 12 18.38 -4.65 59.91
CA VAL A 12 18.67 -4.61 58.45
C VAL A 12 17.43 -4.31 57.59
N LEU A 13 16.21 -4.42 58.13
CA LEU A 13 14.98 -4.20 57.35
C LEU A 13 14.47 -2.74 57.30
N VAL A 14 15.09 -1.81 58.02
CA VAL A 14 14.62 -0.41 58.13
C VAL A 14 15.30 0.53 57.12
N CYS A 15 16.36 0.09 56.43
CA CYS A 15 17.06 0.91 55.42
C CYS A 15 16.61 0.67 53.97
N LEU A 16 15.71 -0.28 53.71
CA LEU A 16 15.15 -0.53 52.36
C LEU A 16 13.74 0.06 52.15
N LEU A 17 13.16 0.69 53.17
CA LEU A 17 11.80 1.23 53.15
C LEU A 17 11.73 2.78 53.17
N ILE A 18 12.86 3.47 53.04
CA ILE A 18 12.93 4.95 53.10
C ILE A 18 13.33 5.61 51.75
N ILE A 19 13.62 4.83 50.69
CA ILE A 19 13.92 5.40 49.35
C ILE A 19 12.66 5.58 48.48
N LEU A 20 11.46 5.24 48.97
CA LEU A 20 10.20 5.34 48.20
C LEU A 20 9.32 6.57 48.49
N LEU A 21 9.79 7.57 49.25
CA LEU A 21 8.93 8.69 49.70
C LEU A 21 9.41 10.10 49.36
N LEU A 22 10.29 10.29 48.38
CA LEU A 22 10.71 11.62 47.92
C LEU A 22 10.76 11.76 46.40
N TRP A 23 9.68 11.40 45.70
CA TRP A 23 9.41 11.99 44.39
C TRP A 23 7.92 12.32 44.24
N PRO A 24 7.50 13.56 44.54
CA PRO A 24 6.15 14.00 44.23
C PRO A 24 6.10 14.45 42.76
N GLY A 25 5.25 13.81 41.96
CA GLY A 25 4.90 14.24 40.61
C GLY A 25 5.87 13.68 39.56
N GLN A 26 5.46 12.91 38.55
CA GLN A 26 4.15 12.73 37.95
C GLN A 26 3.97 11.24 37.65
N ALA A 27 2.74 10.76 37.79
CA ALA A 27 2.32 9.55 37.10
C ALA A 27 2.48 9.78 35.59
N PHE A 28 3.63 9.39 35.02
CA PHE A 28 3.74 9.21 33.59
C PHE A 28 3.30 7.79 33.27
N LEU A 29 2.01 7.51 33.51
CA LEU A 29 1.29 6.60 32.63
C LEU A 29 1.00 7.37 31.35
N ALA A 30 2.04 7.70 30.58
CA ALA A 30 1.82 7.59 29.16
C ALA A 30 1.73 6.09 28.92
N GLY A 31 0.49 5.59 28.83
CA GLY A 31 0.28 4.56 27.83
C GLY A 31 1.06 5.04 26.61
N LYS A 32 2.01 4.25 26.13
CA LYS A 32 2.42 4.40 24.73
C LYS A 32 1.09 4.38 24.00
N GLY A 33 0.58 5.56 23.64
CA GLY A 33 -0.62 5.64 22.85
C GLY A 33 -0.29 4.77 21.67
N VAL A 34 -0.96 3.63 21.54
CA VAL A 34 -0.90 2.87 20.30
C VAL A 34 -1.38 3.90 19.31
N GLN A 35 -0.44 4.47 18.56
CA GLN A 35 -0.78 5.37 17.50
C GLN A 35 -1.67 4.53 16.62
N SER A 36 -2.95 4.87 16.59
CA SER A 36 -3.97 4.14 15.84
C SER A 36 -3.39 3.87 14.45
N GLU A 37 -3.39 2.60 14.04
CA GLU A 37 -2.75 2.13 12.80
C GLU A 37 -3.30 2.86 11.57
N PHE A 38 -4.49 3.46 11.72
CA PHE A 38 -5.16 4.36 10.80
C PHE A 38 -5.60 5.64 11.52
N ALA A 39 -5.99 6.69 10.79
CA ALA A 39 -6.46 7.94 11.39
C ALA A 39 -7.88 7.84 11.99
N GLY A 40 -8.57 6.71 11.76
CA GLY A 40 -9.92 6.42 12.23
C GLY A 40 -10.54 5.29 11.40
N GLY A 41 -11.79 4.95 11.71
CA GLY A 41 -12.54 3.90 11.02
C GLY A 41 -12.31 2.50 11.61
N SER A 42 -13.22 1.59 11.25
CA SER A 42 -13.21 0.17 11.64
C SER A 42 -12.92 -0.78 10.47
N GLY A 43 -12.73 -0.24 9.26
CA GLY A 43 -12.44 -1.01 8.06
C GLY A 43 -13.67 -1.61 7.38
N THR A 44 -14.87 -1.20 7.77
CA THR A 44 -16.13 -1.63 7.14
C THR A 44 -16.53 -0.67 6.02
N GLU A 45 -17.51 -1.05 5.20
CA GLU A 45 -18.00 -0.20 4.09
C GLU A 45 -18.55 1.15 4.58
N ASP A 46 -19.31 1.13 5.69
CA ASP A 46 -19.90 2.34 6.30
C ASP A 46 -18.88 3.16 7.10
N ASP A 47 -17.79 2.53 7.56
CA ASP A 47 -16.77 3.13 8.41
C ASP A 47 -15.36 2.66 8.01
N PRO A 48 -14.86 3.10 6.84
CA PRO A 48 -13.60 2.64 6.29
C PRO A 48 -12.41 3.18 7.08
N TYR A 49 -11.31 2.43 7.08
CA TYR A 49 -10.04 2.90 7.63
C TYR A 49 -9.56 4.17 6.91
N LEU A 50 -9.27 5.21 7.68
CA LEU A 50 -8.86 6.51 7.18
C LEU A 50 -7.33 6.61 7.08
N ILE A 51 -6.83 6.95 5.90
CA ILE A 51 -5.39 7.02 5.63
C ILE A 51 -4.98 8.48 5.39
N ALA A 52 -4.04 8.97 6.20
CA ALA A 52 -3.50 10.32 6.12
C ALA A 52 -1.97 10.37 5.95
N THR A 53 -1.28 9.24 6.08
CA THR A 53 0.19 9.17 6.03
C THR A 53 0.68 7.94 5.26
N ALA A 54 1.92 8.02 4.78
CA ALA A 54 2.58 6.89 4.10
C ALA A 54 2.66 5.63 4.98
N GLN A 55 2.87 5.81 6.29
CA GLN A 55 2.91 4.70 7.25
C GLN A 55 1.57 3.97 7.34
N GLN A 56 0.46 4.72 7.38
CA GLN A 56 -0.89 4.16 7.40
C GLN A 56 -1.24 3.49 6.07
N LEU A 57 -0.83 4.07 4.94
CA LEU A 57 -0.98 3.42 3.64
C LEU A 57 -0.25 2.07 3.60
N ALA A 58 0.93 1.98 4.21
CA ALA A 58 1.68 0.73 4.27
C ALA A 58 1.01 -0.33 5.18
N GLN A 59 0.17 0.07 6.14
CA GLN A 59 -0.58 -0.86 6.99
C GLN A 59 -1.69 -1.60 6.23
N VAL A 60 -2.07 -1.17 5.02
CA VAL A 60 -3.12 -1.84 4.22
C VAL A 60 -2.79 -3.32 3.99
N ASN A 61 -1.51 -3.67 3.88
CA ASN A 61 -1.06 -5.06 3.74
C ASN A 61 -1.43 -5.97 4.93
N ASN A 62 -1.78 -5.41 6.08
CA ASN A 62 -2.22 -6.18 7.25
C ASN A 62 -3.75 -6.38 7.29
N TYR A 63 -4.49 -5.80 6.35
CA TYR A 63 -5.96 -5.69 6.36
C TYR A 63 -6.54 -5.79 4.93
N LEU A 64 -6.14 -6.83 4.18
CA LEU A 64 -6.34 -6.93 2.74
C LEU A 64 -7.79 -7.06 2.26
N ASP A 65 -8.72 -7.37 3.16
CA ASP A 65 -10.17 -7.49 2.92
C ASP A 65 -10.98 -6.28 3.40
N ALA A 66 -10.34 -5.30 4.05
CA ALA A 66 -11.00 -4.15 4.64
C ALA A 66 -11.28 -3.01 3.63
N CYS A 67 -12.06 -2.03 4.06
CA CYS A 67 -12.38 -0.83 3.31
C CYS A 67 -11.50 0.35 3.75
N PHE A 68 -10.94 1.09 2.80
CA PHE A 68 -9.99 2.18 3.02
C PHE A 68 -10.42 3.46 2.32
N LYS A 69 -10.10 4.60 2.93
CA LYS A 69 -10.33 5.92 2.34
C LYS A 69 -9.18 6.87 2.63
N LEU A 70 -8.64 7.51 1.59
CA LEU A 70 -7.67 8.58 1.78
C LEU A 70 -8.36 9.85 2.33
N ILE A 71 -7.75 10.47 3.34
CA ILE A 71 -8.21 11.76 3.89
C ILE A 71 -7.19 12.88 3.73
N ALA A 72 -5.97 12.55 3.30
CA ALA A 72 -4.93 13.49 2.94
C ALA A 72 -4.13 12.97 1.74
N ASP A 73 -3.45 13.88 1.05
CA ASP A 73 -2.45 13.52 0.05
C ASP A 73 -1.26 12.84 0.72
N ILE A 74 -0.69 11.84 0.05
CA ILE A 74 0.44 11.04 0.53
C ILE A 74 1.65 11.32 -0.34
N ASN A 75 2.75 11.73 0.27
CA ASN A 75 4.06 11.80 -0.39
C ASN A 75 4.87 10.56 0.00
N LEU A 76 5.34 9.77 -0.97
CA LEU A 76 6.16 8.57 -0.74
C LEU A 76 7.67 8.81 -0.90
N ASP A 77 8.11 10.05 -1.11
CA ASP A 77 9.53 10.45 -1.11
C ASP A 77 10.09 10.58 0.32
N LEU A 78 10.03 9.48 1.06
CA LEU A 78 10.64 9.34 2.37
C LEU A 78 11.05 7.90 2.64
N ALA A 79 12.01 7.72 3.53
CA ALA A 79 12.40 6.40 3.98
C ALA A 79 11.26 5.75 4.81
N PRO A 80 11.05 4.42 4.69
CA PRO A 80 11.81 3.48 3.86
C PRO A 80 11.36 3.41 2.39
N TYR A 81 10.23 4.02 2.03
CA TYR A 81 9.53 3.83 0.75
C TYR A 81 10.29 4.31 -0.50
N ASN A 82 11.27 5.22 -0.35
CA ASN A 82 12.09 5.73 -1.45
C ASN A 82 13.52 5.14 -1.51
N ARG A 83 13.79 4.03 -0.79
CA ARG A 83 15.12 3.40 -0.74
C ARG A 83 15.09 1.95 -1.18
N GLY A 84 16.22 1.45 -1.69
CA GLY A 84 16.38 0.03 -2.08
C GLY A 84 15.34 -0.39 -3.12
N LYS A 85 14.53 -1.41 -2.78
CA LYS A 85 13.40 -1.90 -3.59
C LYS A 85 12.20 -0.94 -3.60
N GLY A 86 12.17 0.04 -2.71
CA GLY A 86 11.12 1.04 -2.60
C GLY A 86 9.88 0.51 -1.88
N TRP A 87 8.71 0.89 -2.37
CA TRP A 87 7.42 0.45 -1.87
C TRP A 87 7.27 -1.10 -1.93
N GLU A 88 6.61 -1.66 -0.92
CA GLU A 88 6.18 -3.06 -0.90
C GLU A 88 4.75 -3.10 -1.47
N PRO A 89 4.53 -3.76 -2.62
CA PRO A 89 3.20 -3.82 -3.23
C PRO A 89 2.13 -4.32 -2.26
N ILE A 90 0.92 -3.76 -2.37
CA ILE A 90 -0.22 -4.19 -1.56
C ILE A 90 -0.83 -5.46 -2.18
N GLY A 91 -0.91 -6.53 -1.40
CA GLY A 91 -1.40 -7.83 -1.85
C GLY A 91 -0.41 -8.59 -2.73
N SER A 92 -0.45 -9.91 -2.63
CA SER A 92 0.42 -10.86 -3.31
C SER A 92 -0.38 -11.99 -3.97
N GLY A 93 0.29 -12.87 -4.71
CA GLY A 93 -0.37 -14.04 -5.30
C GLY A 93 -0.99 -15.00 -4.27
N ASP A 94 -0.38 -15.08 -3.08
CA ASP A 94 -0.88 -15.93 -1.99
C ASP A 94 -1.95 -15.22 -1.15
N GLU A 95 -1.83 -13.90 -1.00
CA GLU A 95 -2.73 -13.06 -0.20
C GLU A 95 -3.14 -11.82 -1.03
N PRO A 96 -4.09 -11.95 -1.96
CA PRO A 96 -4.51 -10.85 -2.81
C PRO A 96 -5.33 -9.83 -2.02
N PHE A 97 -5.26 -8.55 -2.40
CA PHE A 97 -6.17 -7.53 -1.87
C PHE A 97 -7.58 -7.75 -2.42
N THR A 98 -8.56 -7.95 -1.54
CA THR A 98 -9.98 -8.19 -1.87
C THR A 98 -10.91 -7.10 -1.34
N GLY A 99 -10.37 -6.17 -0.55
CA GLY A 99 -11.10 -5.06 0.04
C GLY A 99 -11.45 -3.93 -0.95
N SER A 100 -11.79 -2.77 -0.39
CA SER A 100 -12.06 -1.55 -1.17
C SER A 100 -11.10 -0.43 -0.83
N PHE A 101 -10.66 0.33 -1.83
CA PHE A 101 -9.77 1.46 -1.65
C PHE A 101 -10.31 2.68 -2.40
N ASP A 102 -10.75 3.69 -1.64
CA ASP A 102 -11.25 4.97 -2.13
C ASP A 102 -10.18 6.05 -1.99
N GLY A 103 -9.63 6.51 -3.12
CA GLY A 103 -8.68 7.61 -3.14
C GLY A 103 -9.30 8.97 -2.80
N ASN A 104 -10.63 9.11 -2.83
CA ASN A 104 -11.38 10.26 -2.32
C ASN A 104 -10.86 11.62 -2.85
N GLY A 105 -10.43 11.62 -4.12
CA GLY A 105 -9.85 12.78 -4.80
C GLY A 105 -8.46 13.21 -4.35
N ARG A 106 -7.82 12.48 -3.43
CA ARG A 106 -6.45 12.71 -2.93
C ARG A 106 -5.40 12.12 -3.86
N ILE A 107 -4.18 12.62 -3.72
CA ILE A 107 -3.04 12.22 -4.53
C ILE A 107 -2.05 11.42 -3.69
N ILE A 108 -1.58 10.30 -4.23
CA ILE A 108 -0.37 9.63 -3.77
C ILE A 108 0.72 9.97 -4.79
N ARG A 109 1.78 10.64 -4.35
CA ARG A 109 2.87 11.09 -5.23
C ARG A 109 4.18 10.37 -4.94
N THR A 110 5.06 10.37 -5.94
CA THR A 110 6.45 9.90 -5.89
C THR A 110 6.58 8.44 -5.46
N LEU A 111 5.64 7.59 -5.90
CA LEU A 111 5.72 6.14 -5.69
C LEU A 111 6.95 5.58 -6.39
N TYR A 112 7.89 5.04 -5.62
CA TYR A 112 9.12 4.42 -6.12
C TYR A 112 9.09 2.92 -5.87
N ILE A 113 9.25 2.12 -6.93
CA ILE A 113 9.42 0.66 -6.84
C ILE A 113 10.54 0.24 -7.79
N ASN A 114 11.51 -0.52 -7.29
CA ASN A 114 12.64 -1.02 -8.08
C ASN A 114 12.91 -2.50 -7.74
N ARG A 115 12.10 -3.38 -8.34
CA ARG A 115 12.06 -4.82 -8.09
C ARG A 115 12.19 -5.57 -9.42
N GLU A 116 13.29 -5.34 -10.13
CA GLU A 116 13.47 -5.74 -11.54
C GLU A 116 13.37 -7.25 -11.79
N ASP A 117 13.50 -8.05 -10.73
CA ASP A 117 13.49 -9.51 -10.70
C ASP A 117 12.17 -10.10 -10.16
N GLU A 118 11.23 -9.26 -9.71
CA GLU A 118 9.95 -9.67 -9.12
C GLU A 118 8.76 -9.40 -10.04
N ASP A 119 7.70 -10.20 -9.88
CA ASP A 119 6.46 -10.14 -10.65
C ASP A 119 5.37 -9.42 -9.86
N CYS A 120 4.28 -9.04 -10.56
CA CYS A 120 3.08 -8.42 -9.97
C CYS A 120 3.43 -7.13 -9.23
N ILE A 121 3.86 -6.12 -9.99
CA ILE A 121 4.39 -4.88 -9.43
C ILE A 121 3.46 -3.70 -9.72
N GLY A 122 3.12 -2.96 -8.67
CA GLY A 122 2.32 -1.73 -8.68
C GLY A 122 2.17 -1.17 -7.27
N LEU A 123 1.34 -0.13 -7.07
CA LEU A 123 0.91 0.23 -5.71
C LEU A 123 0.28 -0.99 -5.03
N PHE A 124 -0.58 -1.69 -5.77
CA PHE A 124 -1.08 -3.02 -5.47
C PHE A 124 -0.33 -4.04 -6.34
N GLY A 125 0.15 -5.11 -5.74
CA GLY A 125 0.80 -6.20 -6.47
C GLY A 125 -0.25 -7.07 -7.13
N VAL A 126 -1.09 -7.71 -6.33
CA VAL A 126 -2.21 -8.53 -6.78
C VAL A 126 -3.50 -8.12 -6.07
N THR A 127 -4.56 -7.92 -6.84
CA THR A 127 -5.92 -7.77 -6.31
C THR A 127 -6.84 -8.88 -6.83
N GLY A 128 -7.73 -9.34 -5.96
CA GLY A 128 -8.55 -10.53 -6.16
C GLY A 128 -10.04 -10.24 -6.32
N LEU A 129 -10.81 -11.31 -6.29
CA LEU A 129 -12.27 -11.30 -6.44
C LEU A 129 -12.93 -10.29 -5.52
N GLY A 130 -13.77 -9.42 -6.10
CA GLY A 130 -14.55 -8.43 -5.35
C GLY A 130 -13.79 -7.16 -4.98
N SER A 131 -12.49 -7.09 -5.28
CA SER A 131 -11.70 -5.87 -5.02
C SER A 131 -12.26 -4.66 -5.76
N SER A 132 -12.26 -3.51 -5.09
CA SER A 132 -12.78 -2.25 -5.62
C SER A 132 -11.77 -1.12 -5.42
N LEU A 133 -11.17 -0.64 -6.50
CA LEU A 133 -10.21 0.46 -6.50
C LEU A 133 -10.82 1.66 -7.20
N ARG A 134 -11.03 2.77 -6.49
CA ARG A 134 -11.71 3.94 -7.05
C ARG A 134 -11.09 5.27 -6.70
N SER A 135 -11.15 6.21 -7.65
CA SER A 135 -10.72 7.60 -7.45
C SER A 135 -9.28 7.74 -6.94
N ILE A 136 -8.40 6.81 -7.31
CA ILE A 136 -6.98 6.79 -6.91
C ILE A 136 -6.17 7.58 -7.93
N LYS A 137 -5.39 8.55 -7.45
CA LYS A 137 -4.51 9.36 -8.28
C LYS A 137 -3.06 9.14 -7.88
N LEU A 138 -2.28 8.58 -8.79
CA LEU A 138 -0.85 8.38 -8.64
C LEU A 138 -0.10 9.38 -9.52
N GLU A 139 0.75 10.19 -8.90
CA GLU A 139 1.58 11.17 -9.60
C GLU A 139 3.06 10.86 -9.43
N GLU A 140 3.83 11.09 -10.49
CA GLU A 140 5.30 10.94 -10.49
C GLU A 140 5.76 9.53 -10.07
N VAL A 141 5.06 8.49 -10.53
CA VAL A 141 5.49 7.11 -10.25
C VAL A 141 6.80 6.79 -10.97
N LYS A 142 7.66 6.00 -10.33
CA LYS A 142 8.86 5.42 -10.92
C LYS A 142 8.92 3.95 -10.55
N ILE A 143 8.36 3.13 -11.43
CA ILE A 143 8.14 1.71 -11.18
C ILE A 143 8.98 0.89 -12.15
N ARG A 144 9.69 -0.10 -11.60
CA ARG A 144 10.34 -1.16 -12.37
C ARG A 144 10.07 -2.53 -11.74
N GLY A 145 9.64 -3.47 -12.58
CA GLY A 145 9.39 -4.88 -12.25
C GLY A 145 9.79 -5.83 -13.39
N ARG A 146 9.48 -7.13 -13.24
CA ARG A 146 9.70 -8.16 -14.27
C ARG A 146 8.43 -8.46 -15.07
N ASN A 147 7.50 -9.26 -14.54
CA ASN A 147 6.22 -9.57 -15.18
C ASN A 147 5.04 -8.87 -14.49
N TYR A 148 3.99 -8.56 -15.24
CA TYR A 148 2.74 -7.96 -14.74
C TYR A 148 3.02 -6.67 -13.97
N VAL A 149 3.47 -5.65 -14.70
CA VAL A 149 3.89 -4.38 -14.12
C VAL A 149 2.89 -3.29 -14.49
N GLY A 150 2.25 -2.72 -13.48
CA GLY A 150 1.30 -1.62 -13.61
C GLY A 150 1.66 -0.43 -12.72
N GLY A 151 1.17 0.75 -13.10
CA GLY A 151 1.22 1.93 -12.24
C GLY A 151 0.47 1.73 -10.92
N LEU A 152 -0.77 1.27 -11.04
CA LEU A 152 -1.68 1.07 -9.93
C LEU A 152 -1.70 -0.40 -9.47
N VAL A 153 -1.87 -1.34 -10.40
CA VAL A 153 -2.00 -2.77 -10.08
C VAL A 153 -1.09 -3.61 -10.97
N GLY A 154 -0.33 -4.54 -10.40
CA GLY A 154 0.40 -5.53 -11.21
C GLY A 154 -0.57 -6.48 -11.92
N LEU A 155 -1.39 -7.17 -11.13
CA LEU A 155 -2.31 -8.21 -11.58
C LEU A 155 -3.68 -8.07 -10.90
N ILE A 156 -4.77 -8.10 -11.67
CA ILE A 156 -6.14 -8.06 -11.13
C ILE A 156 -7.04 -9.13 -11.74
N TYR A 157 -7.71 -9.88 -10.87
CA TYR A 157 -8.72 -10.87 -11.26
C TYR A 157 -10.07 -10.54 -10.61
N GLU A 158 -11.13 -10.44 -11.43
CA GLU A 158 -12.51 -10.37 -10.96
C GLU A 158 -12.81 -9.21 -9.99
N GLY A 159 -12.14 -8.06 -10.18
CA GLY A 159 -12.36 -6.81 -9.45
C GLY A 159 -12.87 -5.65 -10.32
N ASN A 160 -12.77 -4.43 -9.81
CA ASN A 160 -13.12 -3.21 -10.54
C ASN A 160 -12.10 -2.08 -10.26
N ILE A 161 -11.74 -1.35 -11.32
CA ILE A 161 -10.95 -0.13 -11.25
C ILE A 161 -11.75 0.98 -11.93
N ASP A 162 -12.05 2.04 -11.18
CA ASP A 162 -12.88 3.15 -11.64
C ASP A 162 -12.31 4.52 -11.27
N ASP A 163 -12.33 5.47 -12.20
CA ASP A 163 -11.89 6.86 -11.98
C ASP A 163 -10.44 6.99 -11.46
N CYS A 164 -9.54 6.12 -11.95
CA CYS A 164 -8.14 6.11 -11.51
C CYS A 164 -7.22 6.83 -12.52
N TYR A 165 -6.19 7.47 -11.99
CA TYR A 165 -5.19 8.21 -12.76
C TYR A 165 -3.77 7.81 -12.36
N VAL A 166 -2.88 7.65 -13.35
CA VAL A 166 -1.45 7.44 -13.11
C VAL A 166 -0.61 8.30 -14.04
N SER A 167 0.43 8.96 -13.52
CA SER A 167 1.50 9.58 -14.30
C SER A 167 2.88 9.19 -13.79
N GLY A 168 3.87 9.22 -14.69
CA GLY A 168 5.26 8.90 -14.37
C GLY A 168 5.88 7.91 -15.36
N THR A 169 6.69 6.98 -14.86
CA THR A 169 7.39 5.97 -15.66
C THR A 169 7.11 4.57 -15.10
N VAL A 170 6.70 3.66 -15.98
CA VAL A 170 6.48 2.24 -15.65
C VAL A 170 7.31 1.39 -16.60
N ARG A 171 8.14 0.49 -16.06
CA ARG A 171 8.99 -0.41 -16.85
C ARG A 171 8.85 -1.85 -16.40
N GLY A 172 8.63 -2.75 -17.35
CA GLY A 172 8.62 -4.19 -17.12
C GLY A 172 9.22 -4.94 -18.31
N GLU A 173 9.29 -6.27 -18.19
CA GLU A 173 9.67 -7.16 -19.28
C GLU A 173 8.41 -7.69 -19.96
N LYS A 174 7.47 -8.27 -19.21
CA LYS A 174 6.26 -8.87 -19.75
C LYS A 174 5.00 -8.26 -19.14
N ASP A 175 4.01 -7.96 -19.99
CA ASP A 175 2.72 -7.38 -19.60
C ASP A 175 2.89 -6.12 -18.75
N THR A 176 3.32 -5.04 -19.42
CA THR A 176 3.54 -3.73 -18.79
C THR A 176 2.45 -2.75 -19.22
N GLY A 177 1.71 -2.21 -18.26
CA GLY A 177 0.71 -1.17 -18.51
C GLY A 177 0.94 0.09 -17.67
N GLY A 178 0.49 1.23 -18.17
CA GLY A 178 0.56 2.48 -17.39
C GLY A 178 -0.31 2.45 -16.13
N LEU A 179 -1.41 1.70 -16.14
CA LEU A 179 -2.33 1.51 -15.02
C LEU A 179 -2.23 0.09 -14.44
N VAL A 180 -2.38 -0.92 -15.30
CA VAL A 180 -2.43 -2.34 -14.89
C VAL A 180 -1.47 -3.19 -15.73
N GLY A 181 -0.76 -4.13 -15.12
CA GLY A 181 0.03 -5.12 -15.89
C GLY A 181 -0.86 -6.07 -16.68
N LEU A 182 -1.60 -6.92 -15.98
CA LEU A 182 -2.61 -7.81 -16.56
C LEU A 182 -3.97 -7.63 -15.86
N ALA A 183 -5.01 -7.44 -16.68
CA ALA A 183 -6.37 -7.22 -16.21
C ALA A 183 -7.33 -8.32 -16.68
N SER A 184 -8.02 -8.95 -15.74
CA SER A 184 -9.21 -9.78 -15.97
C SER A 184 -10.38 -9.24 -15.15
N CYS A 185 -10.67 -7.95 -15.33
CA CYS A 185 -11.57 -7.17 -14.49
C CYS A 185 -12.31 -6.12 -15.31
N ILE A 186 -13.06 -5.24 -14.65
CA ILE A 186 -13.61 -4.07 -15.34
C ILE A 186 -12.77 -2.84 -15.02
N ILE A 187 -12.36 -2.11 -16.05
CA ILE A 187 -11.62 -0.84 -15.96
C ILE A 187 -12.47 0.23 -16.62
N ARG A 188 -12.84 1.28 -15.87
CA ARG A 188 -13.68 2.36 -16.38
C ARG A 188 -13.13 3.73 -16.01
N ASN A 189 -13.30 4.71 -16.89
CA ASN A 189 -12.99 6.11 -16.60
C ASN A 189 -11.56 6.31 -16.09
N CYS A 190 -10.61 5.51 -16.57
CA CYS A 190 -9.23 5.56 -16.11
C CYS A 190 -8.34 6.25 -17.15
N TYR A 191 -7.32 6.94 -16.66
CA TYR A 191 -6.44 7.71 -17.54
C TYR A 191 -4.98 7.56 -17.14
N THR A 192 -4.09 7.47 -18.13
CA THR A 192 -2.66 7.42 -17.86
C THR A 192 -1.89 8.47 -18.66
N ASN A 193 -0.91 9.08 -18.01
CA ASN A 193 0.13 9.88 -18.65
C ASN A 193 1.51 9.31 -18.29
N CYS A 194 1.64 7.99 -18.46
CA CYS A 194 2.85 7.25 -18.13
C CYS A 194 3.73 7.07 -19.37
N THR A 195 5.04 7.22 -19.20
CA THR A 195 6.00 6.62 -20.13
C THR A 195 6.11 5.13 -19.79
N VAL A 196 5.58 4.28 -20.68
CA VAL A 196 5.53 2.84 -20.50
C VAL A 196 6.62 2.18 -21.35
N GLY A 197 7.41 1.31 -20.74
CA GLY A 197 8.41 0.48 -21.44
C GLY A 197 8.23 -1.00 -21.09
N GLY A 198 7.85 -1.83 -22.06
CA GLY A 198 7.80 -3.29 -21.94
C GLY A 198 8.77 -3.98 -22.91
N ALA A 199 9.09 -5.26 -22.73
CA ALA A 199 9.73 -6.05 -23.79
C ALA A 199 8.66 -6.72 -24.66
N ASP A 200 7.73 -7.46 -24.05
CA ASP A 200 6.73 -8.26 -24.76
C ASP A 200 5.47 -7.43 -25.05
N ASN A 201 4.50 -7.43 -24.12
CA ASN A 201 3.25 -6.68 -24.21
C ASN A 201 3.38 -5.35 -23.44
N ALA A 202 3.20 -4.24 -24.15
CA ALA A 202 3.21 -2.90 -23.58
C ALA A 202 1.95 -2.14 -23.99
N GLY A 203 1.19 -1.62 -23.01
CA GLY A 203 0.00 -0.82 -23.26
C GLY A 203 -0.06 0.45 -22.43
N GLY A 204 -0.72 1.48 -22.97
CA GLY A 204 -0.88 2.76 -22.27
C GLY A 204 -1.68 2.62 -20.97
N ILE A 205 -2.76 1.84 -20.97
CA ILE A 205 -3.55 1.48 -19.77
C ILE A 205 -3.14 0.11 -19.26
N ALA A 206 -3.25 -0.94 -20.09
CA ALA A 206 -3.05 -2.32 -19.69
C ALA A 206 -2.02 -3.02 -20.57
N GLY A 207 -1.11 -3.80 -19.98
CA GLY A 207 -0.21 -4.67 -20.75
C GLY A 207 -1.02 -5.74 -21.49
N SER A 208 -1.80 -6.50 -20.73
CA SER A 208 -2.82 -7.43 -21.25
C SER A 208 -4.19 -7.15 -20.62
N ASN A 209 -5.26 -7.22 -21.40
CA ASN A 209 -6.62 -7.06 -20.87
C ASN A 209 -7.59 -8.12 -21.44
N TRP A 210 -8.06 -9.00 -20.55
CA TRP A 210 -9.10 -10.01 -20.83
C TRP A 210 -10.48 -9.60 -20.32
N GLY A 211 -10.57 -8.43 -19.70
CA GLY A 211 -11.81 -7.87 -19.18
C GLY A 211 -12.39 -6.75 -20.03
N THR A 212 -13.23 -5.92 -19.40
CA THR A 212 -13.90 -4.80 -20.08
C THR A 212 -13.15 -3.49 -19.79
N LEU A 213 -12.78 -2.76 -20.83
CA LEU A 213 -12.18 -1.43 -20.75
C LEU A 213 -13.10 -0.39 -21.41
N THR A 214 -13.59 0.59 -20.65
CA THR A 214 -14.47 1.65 -21.17
C THR A 214 -14.12 3.03 -20.64
N GLY A 215 -14.43 4.09 -21.41
CA GLY A 215 -14.24 5.48 -20.97
C GLY A 215 -12.80 5.87 -20.61
N SER A 216 -11.81 5.10 -21.05
CA SER A 216 -10.42 5.21 -20.59
C SER A 216 -9.49 5.62 -21.74
N TYR A 217 -8.42 6.36 -21.43
CA TYR A 217 -7.45 6.81 -22.42
C TYR A 217 -6.02 6.89 -21.87
N ALA A 218 -5.03 6.77 -22.75
CA ALA A 218 -3.63 6.98 -22.43
C ALA A 218 -3.06 8.11 -23.28
N ALA A 219 -2.28 8.99 -22.66
CA ALA A 219 -1.63 10.13 -23.31
C ALA A 219 -0.08 10.02 -23.32
N GLY A 220 0.47 9.14 -22.49
CA GLY A 220 1.91 8.94 -22.38
C GLY A 220 2.50 8.06 -23.48
N GLN A 221 3.82 8.12 -23.64
CA GLN A 221 4.53 7.33 -24.64
C GLN A 221 4.59 5.85 -24.23
N VAL A 222 4.28 4.95 -25.16
CA VAL A 222 4.43 3.50 -24.98
C VAL A 222 5.54 2.99 -25.89
N THR A 223 6.45 2.21 -25.34
CA THR A 223 7.57 1.57 -26.06
C THR A 223 7.63 0.09 -25.70
N GLY A 224 7.90 -0.76 -26.70
CA GLY A 224 8.17 -2.18 -26.48
C GLY A 224 8.72 -2.89 -27.72
N ARG A 225 8.98 -4.19 -27.62
CA ARG A 225 9.60 -4.98 -28.70
C ARG A 225 8.60 -5.81 -29.48
N GLU A 226 7.58 -6.39 -28.83
CA GLU A 226 6.61 -7.27 -29.49
C GLU A 226 5.25 -6.59 -29.72
N ALA A 227 4.33 -6.67 -28.76
CA ALA A 227 2.98 -6.11 -28.88
C ALA A 227 2.90 -4.77 -28.15
N VAL A 228 2.88 -3.68 -28.93
CA VAL A 228 2.81 -2.31 -28.40
C VAL A 228 1.51 -1.66 -28.83
N GLY A 229 0.62 -1.44 -27.87
CA GLY A 229 -0.65 -0.76 -28.11
C GLY A 229 -0.74 0.58 -27.39
N GLY A 230 -1.34 1.57 -28.05
CA GLY A 230 -1.56 2.89 -27.44
C GLY A 230 -2.45 2.82 -26.19
N LEU A 231 -3.36 1.85 -26.11
CA LEU A 231 -4.27 1.65 -24.98
C LEU A 231 -4.05 0.29 -24.28
N VAL A 232 -4.06 -0.80 -25.04
CA VAL A 232 -3.87 -2.19 -24.55
C VAL A 232 -2.82 -2.88 -25.42
N GLY A 233 -1.86 -3.58 -24.80
CA GLY A 233 -0.83 -4.34 -25.53
C GLY A 233 -1.37 -5.62 -26.18
N CYS A 234 -2.09 -6.44 -25.41
CA CYS A 234 -2.73 -7.68 -25.85
C CYS A 234 -4.14 -7.88 -25.27
#